data_AF-A0A0T5ZE13-F1
#
_entry.id   AF-A0A0T5ZE13-F1
#
_cell.length_a   1.000
_cell.length_b   1.000
_cell.length_c   1.000
_cell.angle_alpha   90.00
_cell.angle_beta   90.00
_cell.angle_gamma   90.00
#
_symmetry.space_group_name_H-M   'P 1'
#
loop_
_entity.id
_entity.type
_entity.pdbx_description
1 polymer ?
#
loop_
_entity_poly.entity_id
_entity_poly.type
_entity_poly.pdbx_seq_one_letter_code
_entity_poly.pdbx_strand_id
1 'polypeptide(L)'
;MIRLALDKNPEQYSDENLSSIMKIIELNTLNSIMFSDPFLKTIFLNKLILKTNTPIFYLDFDLLYSGYVTSNIISLRNGVTLYRPTKDDWIKTLKTILLKLSENKSMLIMDSLNGLFNLHNEKKDAGRLINSYIMLLSCVAKMSNSCIVLSSITRKKNDEGWALSITGRHVIESNK
;
A
#
# COMPACT_ATOMS: atom_id res chain seq x y z
N MET A 1 11.41 -27.91 8.41
CA MET A 1 10.22 -27.30 7.76
C MET A 1 10.17 -25.85 8.18
N ILE A 2 10.60 -24.91 7.32
CA ILE A 2 10.59 -23.47 7.64
C ILE A 2 9.15 -23.01 7.50
N ARG A 3 8.48 -22.66 8.60
CA ARG A 3 7.18 -21.96 8.55
C ARG A 3 7.41 -20.59 7.94
N LEU A 4 6.87 -20.35 6.76
CA LEU A 4 6.91 -19.04 6.13
C LEU A 4 6.05 -18.07 6.94
N ALA A 5 6.42 -16.79 7.01
CA ALA A 5 5.63 -15.79 7.72
C ALA A 5 4.20 -15.64 7.14
N LEU A 6 4.00 -16.04 5.87
CA LEU A 6 2.69 -16.12 5.21
C LEU A 6 1.83 -17.31 5.68
N ASP A 7 2.43 -18.38 6.22
CA ASP A 7 1.69 -19.57 6.71
C ASP A 7 0.88 -19.28 7.98
N LYS A 8 1.10 -18.13 8.62
CA LYS A 8 0.39 -17.74 9.85
C LYS A 8 -1.07 -17.35 9.62
N ASN A 9 -1.50 -17.17 8.36
CA ASN A 9 -2.83 -16.73 8.02
C ASN A 9 -3.43 -17.60 6.89
N PRO A 10 -4.36 -18.53 7.21
CA PRO A 10 -5.01 -19.34 6.19
C PRO A 10 -5.77 -18.46 5.18
N GLU A 11 -5.99 -18.97 3.96
CA GLU A 11 -6.70 -18.22 2.91
C GLU A 11 -8.07 -17.73 3.39
N GLN A 12 -8.20 -16.42 3.63
CA GLN A 12 -9.44 -15.82 4.17
C GLN A 12 -10.44 -15.39 3.09
N TYR A 13 -10.06 -15.36 1.81
CA TYR A 13 -10.89 -14.83 0.73
C TYR A 13 -11.06 -15.86 -0.39
N SER A 14 -12.32 -16.19 -0.70
CA SER A 14 -12.68 -16.93 -1.91
C SER A 14 -12.42 -16.09 -3.17
N ASP A 15 -12.24 -16.74 -4.31
CA ASP A 15 -12.03 -16.09 -5.60
C ASP A 15 -13.20 -15.20 -6.04
N GLU A 16 -14.44 -15.58 -5.72
CA GLU A 16 -15.65 -14.79 -6.02
C GLU A 16 -15.68 -13.50 -5.21
N ASN A 17 -15.28 -13.56 -3.93
CA ASN A 17 -15.19 -12.37 -3.07
C ASN A 17 -14.15 -11.38 -3.61
N LEU A 18 -12.97 -11.88 -4.03
CA LEU A 18 -11.92 -11.04 -4.61
C LEU A 18 -12.36 -10.38 -5.92
N SER A 19 -13.07 -11.12 -6.77
CA SER A 19 -13.58 -10.58 -8.03
C SER A 19 -14.59 -9.46 -7.82
N SER A 20 -15.46 -9.60 -6.82
CA SER A 20 -16.43 -8.57 -6.43
C SER A 20 -15.75 -7.33 -5.85
N ILE A 21 -14.74 -7.52 -4.99
CA ILE A 21 -13.93 -6.43 -4.44
C ILE A 21 -13.16 -5.70 -5.55
N MET A 22 -12.58 -6.44 -6.51
CA MET A 22 -11.86 -5.86 -7.63
C MET A 22 -12.74 -4.94 -8.47
N LYS A 23 -13.99 -5.35 -8.74
CA LYS A 23 -14.97 -4.50 -9.44
C LYS A 23 -15.22 -3.19 -8.68
N ILE A 24 -15.39 -3.24 -7.36
CA ILE A 24 -15.57 -2.05 -6.52
C ILE A 24 -14.33 -1.14 -6.61
N ILE A 25 -13.13 -1.73 -6.56
CA ILE A 25 -11.86 -0.98 -6.66
C ILE A 25 -11.73 -0.29 -8.02
N GLU A 26 -12.04 -0.98 -9.12
CA GLU A 26 -11.91 -0.41 -10.47
C GLU A 26 -12.99 0.64 -10.80
N LEU A 27 -14.15 0.58 -10.13
CA LEU A 27 -15.20 1.59 -10.28
C LEU A 27 -14.86 2.92 -9.59
N ASN A 28 -13.96 2.91 -8.60
CA ASN A 28 -13.61 4.08 -7.81
C ASN A 28 -12.18 4.54 -8.11
N THR A 29 -11.96 5.84 -8.25
CA THR A 29 -10.60 6.38 -8.44
C THR A 29 -9.73 6.21 -7.20
N LEU A 30 -10.29 6.37 -6.00
CA LEU A 30 -9.55 6.30 -4.73
C LEU A 30 -10.22 5.30 -3.80
N ASN A 31 -9.49 4.26 -3.42
CA ASN A 31 -9.94 3.20 -2.54
C ASN A 31 -9.03 3.13 -1.32
N SER A 32 -9.62 2.93 -0.14
CA SER A 32 -8.88 2.73 1.11
C SER A 32 -9.26 1.38 1.70
N ILE A 33 -8.26 0.57 2.05
CA ILE A 33 -8.46 -0.75 2.64
C ILE A 33 -7.66 -0.82 3.94
N MET A 34 -8.35 -1.17 5.02
CA MET A 34 -7.81 -1.19 6.37
C MET A 34 -7.62 -2.61 6.84
N PHE A 35 -6.48 -2.90 7.45
CA PHE A 35 -6.12 -4.22 7.98
C PHE A 35 -5.70 -4.11 9.44
N SER A 36 -5.96 -5.16 10.22
CA SER A 36 -5.44 -5.29 11.59
C SER A 36 -4.08 -5.99 11.63
N ASP A 37 -3.76 -6.77 10.60
CA ASP A 37 -2.54 -7.59 10.50
C ASP A 37 -1.75 -7.26 9.22
N PRO A 38 -0.43 -7.00 9.32
CA PRO A 38 0.39 -6.63 8.18
C PRO A 38 0.63 -7.76 7.17
N PHE A 39 0.58 -9.02 7.61
CA PHE A 39 0.73 -10.17 6.73
C PHE A 39 -0.56 -10.40 5.93
N LEU A 40 -1.74 -10.26 6.55
CA LEU A 40 -3.03 -10.28 5.85
C LEU A 40 -3.12 -9.18 4.79
N LYS A 41 -2.71 -7.95 5.13
CA LYS A 41 -2.59 -6.84 4.17
C LYS A 41 -1.76 -7.26 2.95
N THR A 42 -0.57 -7.79 3.21
CA THR A 42 0.38 -8.18 2.16
C THR A 42 -0.18 -9.28 1.26
N ILE A 43 -0.78 -10.33 1.84
CA ILE A 43 -1.42 -11.42 1.10
C ILE A 43 -2.56 -10.89 0.25
N PHE A 44 -3.43 -10.05 0.83
CA PHE A 44 -4.56 -9.47 0.12
C PHE A 44 -4.11 -8.63 -1.07
N LEU A 45 -3.14 -7.72 -0.87
CA LEU A 45 -2.59 -6.89 -1.95
C LEU A 45 -1.95 -7.75 -3.04
N ASN A 46 -1.25 -8.84 -2.68
CA ASN A 46 -0.71 -9.76 -3.67
C ASN A 46 -1.81 -10.45 -4.48
N LYS A 47 -2.88 -10.91 -3.83
CA LYS A 47 -4.04 -11.51 -4.53
C LYS A 47 -4.70 -10.49 -5.47
N LEU A 48 -4.81 -9.22 -5.05
CA LEU A 48 -5.31 -8.14 -5.89
C LEU A 48 -4.47 -7.95 -7.17
N ILE A 49 -3.14 -7.89 -7.01
CA ILE A 49 -2.17 -7.78 -8.10
C ILE A 49 -2.33 -8.91 -9.12
N LEU A 50 -2.57 -10.14 -8.65
CA LEU A 50 -2.72 -11.32 -9.50
C LEU A 50 -4.07 -11.39 -10.22
N LYS A 51 -5.09 -10.68 -9.76
CA LYS A 51 -6.43 -10.70 -10.36
C LYS A 51 -6.66 -9.67 -11.47
N THR A 52 -5.78 -8.67 -11.58
CA THR A 52 -5.93 -7.63 -12.61
C THR A 52 -4.90 -7.75 -13.72
N ASN A 53 -5.31 -7.39 -14.93
CA ASN A 53 -4.41 -7.22 -16.07
C ASN A 53 -3.89 -5.79 -16.21
N THR A 54 -4.46 -4.84 -15.47
CA THR A 54 -4.05 -3.43 -15.47
C THR A 54 -2.58 -3.29 -15.02
N PRO A 55 -1.75 -2.47 -15.68
CA PRO A 55 -0.40 -2.17 -15.21
C PRO A 55 -0.42 -1.58 -13.79
N ILE A 56 0.52 -1.99 -12.95
CA ILE A 56 0.54 -1.63 -11.53
C ILE A 56 1.82 -0.86 -11.21
N PHE A 57 1.65 0.28 -10.54
CA PHE A 57 2.72 0.94 -9.80
C PHE A 57 2.53 0.62 -8.32
N TYR A 58 3.52 -0.01 -7.69
CA TYR A 58 3.45 -0.39 -6.28
C TYR A 58 4.46 0.44 -5.49
N LEU A 59 3.97 1.26 -4.57
CA LEU A 59 4.80 2.03 -3.63
C LEU A 59 4.85 1.27 -2.30
N ASP A 60 5.98 0.65 -2.01
CA ASP A 60 6.23 -0.05 -0.75
C ASP A 60 7.00 0.86 0.23
N PHE A 61 6.27 1.49 1.13
CA PHE A 61 6.77 2.36 2.18
C PHE A 61 7.23 1.62 3.44
N ASP A 62 6.74 0.39 3.69
CA ASP A 62 7.07 -0.38 4.90
C ASP A 62 8.00 -1.59 4.64
N LEU A 63 8.41 -1.77 3.38
CA LEU A 63 9.38 -2.75 2.88
C LEU A 63 8.97 -4.21 3.04
N LEU A 64 7.76 -4.49 3.53
CA LEU A 64 7.31 -5.85 3.80
C LEU A 64 7.06 -6.62 2.50
N TYR A 65 6.28 -6.04 1.58
CA TYR A 65 5.97 -6.69 0.30
C TYR A 65 7.24 -6.91 -0.52
N SER A 66 8.09 -5.89 -0.62
CA SER A 66 9.32 -5.96 -1.38
C SER A 66 10.38 -6.86 -0.76
N GLY A 67 10.36 -7.05 0.57
CA GLY A 67 11.13 -8.10 1.26
C GLY A 67 10.71 -9.50 0.84
N TYR A 68 9.41 -9.77 0.72
CA TYR A 68 8.91 -11.04 0.20
C TYR A 68 9.25 -11.28 -1.27
N VAL A 69 9.21 -10.23 -2.10
CA VAL A 69 9.66 -10.32 -3.50
C VAL A 69 11.15 -10.64 -3.57
N THR A 70 11.97 -9.94 -2.79
CA THR A 70 13.44 -10.12 -2.81
C THR A 70 13.86 -11.50 -2.31
N SER A 71 13.10 -12.08 -1.37
CA SER A 71 13.33 -13.43 -0.84
C SER A 71 12.73 -14.55 -1.68
N ASN A 72 12.14 -14.23 -2.85
CA ASN A 72 11.44 -15.17 -3.74
C ASN A 72 10.24 -15.89 -3.09
N ILE A 73 9.71 -15.36 -1.98
CA ILE A 73 8.47 -15.87 -1.37
C ILE A 73 7.25 -15.43 -2.20
N ILE A 74 7.28 -14.20 -2.72
CA ILE A 74 6.29 -13.69 -3.67
C ILE A 74 6.97 -13.51 -5.03
N SER A 75 6.41 -14.10 -6.08
CA SER A 75 6.84 -13.84 -7.45
C SER A 75 6.20 -12.56 -7.97
N LEU A 76 7.02 -11.60 -8.42
CA LEU A 76 6.53 -10.36 -8.99
C LEU A 76 5.92 -10.62 -10.38
N ARG A 77 4.64 -10.32 -10.55
CA ARG A 77 3.93 -10.46 -11.84
C ARG A 77 4.46 -9.46 -12.87
N ASN A 78 4.55 -9.88 -14.14
CA ASN A 78 4.78 -8.96 -15.27
C ASN A 78 3.74 -7.82 -15.29
N GLY A 79 4.21 -6.60 -15.52
CA GLY A 79 3.35 -5.39 -15.48
C GLY A 79 3.24 -4.73 -14.11
N VAL A 80 3.93 -5.24 -13.08
CA VAL A 80 4.09 -4.56 -11.78
C VAL A 80 5.45 -3.85 -11.74
N THR A 81 5.45 -2.54 -11.51
CA THR A 81 6.66 -1.77 -11.21
C THR A 81 6.69 -1.43 -9.73
N LEU A 82 7.68 -1.94 -9.03
CA LEU A 82 7.85 -1.80 -7.58
C LEU A 82 8.80 -0.63 -7.26
N TYR A 83 8.36 0.26 -6.37
CA TYR A 83 9.12 1.39 -5.84
C TYR A 83 9.24 1.25 -4.33
N ARG A 84 10.42 1.58 -3.80
CA ARG A 84 10.73 1.58 -2.36
C ARG A 84 11.14 3.01 -1.94
N PRO A 85 10.20 3.97 -1.95
CA PRO A 85 10.54 5.36 -1.74
C PRO A 85 11.14 5.59 -0.36
N THR A 86 12.18 6.41 -0.32
CA THR A 86 12.80 6.92 0.91
C THR A 86 12.43 8.38 1.10
N LYS A 87 12.77 8.94 2.27
CA LYS A 87 12.54 10.37 2.54
C LYS A 87 13.25 11.26 1.49
N ASP A 88 14.45 10.85 1.08
CA ASP A 88 15.31 11.66 0.20
C ASP A 88 14.87 11.59 -1.26
N ASP A 89 14.30 10.46 -1.70
CA ASP A 89 13.85 10.28 -3.09
C ASP A 89 12.35 10.48 -3.30
N TRP A 90 11.55 10.61 -2.23
CA TRP A 90 10.08 10.60 -2.32
C TRP A 90 9.53 11.57 -3.37
N ILE A 91 10.02 12.80 -3.41
CA ILE A 91 9.56 13.82 -4.37
C ILE A 91 9.88 13.41 -5.82
N LYS A 92 11.04 12.80 -6.05
CA LYS A 92 11.43 12.29 -7.38
C LYS A 92 10.55 11.10 -7.78
N THR A 93 10.32 10.18 -6.85
CA THR A 93 9.43 9.04 -7.03
C THR A 93 8.00 9.51 -7.34
N LEU A 94 7.47 10.44 -6.56
CA LEU A 94 6.14 11.03 -6.76
C LEU A 94 5.98 11.65 -8.15
N LYS A 95 6.95 12.46 -8.61
CA LYS A 95 6.94 13.03 -9.97
C LYS A 95 6.88 11.94 -11.04
N THR A 96 7.66 10.87 -10.87
CA THR A 96 7.69 9.73 -11.79
C THR A 96 6.33 9.03 -11.83
N ILE A 97 5.72 8.79 -10.67
CA ILE A 97 4.39 8.18 -10.57
C ILE A 97 3.33 9.06 -11.22
N LEU A 98 3.33 10.38 -10.96
CA LEU A 98 2.37 11.31 -11.55
C LEU A 98 2.44 11.30 -13.08
N LEU A 99 3.64 11.34 -13.65
CA LEU A 99 3.82 11.27 -15.10
C LEU A 99 3.27 9.95 -15.65
N LYS A 100 3.69 8.81 -15.10
CA LYS A 100 3.27 7.49 -15.57
C LYS A 100 1.77 7.24 -15.39
N LEU A 101 1.18 7.72 -14.30
CA LEU A 101 -0.26 7.68 -14.07
C LEU A 101 -1.01 8.50 -15.13
N SER A 102 -0.49 9.65 -15.53
CA SER A 102 -1.15 10.52 -16.50
C SER A 102 -1.16 9.97 -17.93
N GLU A 103 -0.20 9.11 -18.28
CA GLU A 103 -0.03 8.61 -19.65
C GLU A 103 -0.97 7.45 -19.99
N ASN A 104 -1.16 6.51 -19.06
CA ASN A 104 -1.89 5.27 -19.33
C ASN A 104 -2.74 4.83 -18.14
N LYS A 105 -3.89 4.21 -18.44
CA LYS A 105 -4.73 3.55 -17.44
C LYS A 105 -3.89 2.54 -16.65
N SER A 106 -3.87 2.70 -15.35
CA SER A 106 -3.03 1.92 -14.43
C SER A 106 -3.65 1.85 -13.04
N MET A 107 -3.11 0.99 -12.18
CA MET A 107 -3.44 0.90 -10.76
C MET A 107 -2.24 1.36 -9.93
N LEU A 108 -2.43 2.32 -9.03
CA LEU A 108 -1.44 2.68 -8.03
C LEU A 108 -1.79 2.00 -6.71
N ILE A 109 -0.90 1.15 -6.20
CA ILE A 109 -1.00 0.60 -4.84
C ILE A 109 -0.04 1.37 -3.95
N MET A 110 -0.56 1.99 -2.90
CA MET A 110 0.19 2.71 -1.88
C MET A 110 0.22 1.87 -0.61
N ASP A 111 1.31 1.11 -0.42
CA ASP A 111 1.49 0.19 0.70
C ASP A 111 2.58 0.67 1.66
N SER A 112 2.30 1.27 2.80
CA SER A 112 0.99 1.62 3.36
C SER A 112 0.91 3.11 3.70
N LEU A 113 -0.29 3.61 3.97
CA LEU A 113 -0.51 4.96 4.47
C LEU A 113 0.31 5.22 5.75
N ASN A 114 0.43 4.23 6.63
CA ASN A 114 1.26 4.30 7.83
C ASN A 114 2.73 4.55 7.50
N GLY A 115 3.27 3.84 6.50
CA GLY A 115 4.63 4.05 6.00
C GLY A 115 4.83 5.44 5.39
N LEU A 116 3.85 5.94 4.63
CA LEU A 116 3.89 7.30 4.08
C LEU A 116 3.89 8.38 5.19
N PHE A 117 3.11 8.19 6.26
CA PHE A 117 3.18 9.05 7.45
C PHE A 117 4.57 8.99 8.10
N ASN A 118 5.17 7.80 8.17
CA ASN A 118 6.51 7.63 8.73
C ASN A 118 7.58 8.37 7.92
N LEU A 119 7.44 8.54 6.60
CA LEU A 119 8.37 9.37 5.79
C LEU A 119 8.37 10.86 6.16
N HIS A 120 7.32 11.35 6.82
CA HIS A 120 7.13 12.77 7.15
C HIS A 120 6.92 13.02 8.65
N ASN A 121 7.31 12.06 9.48
CA ASN A 121 7.04 12.04 10.91
C ASN A 121 7.58 13.25 11.72
N GLU A 122 8.58 13.95 11.19
CA GLU A 122 9.21 15.12 11.80
C GLU A 122 8.52 16.43 11.41
N LYS A 123 7.57 16.39 10.47
CA LYS A 123 6.81 17.56 10.02
C LYS A 123 5.53 17.70 10.85
N LYS A 124 5.39 18.84 11.52
CA LYS A 124 4.17 19.20 12.28
C LYS A 124 2.89 19.14 11.42
N ASP A 125 2.99 19.45 10.14
CA ASP A 125 1.88 19.46 9.17
C ASP A 125 1.83 18.19 8.27
N ALA A 126 2.41 17.06 8.70
CA ALA A 126 2.48 15.84 7.89
C ALA A 126 1.13 15.40 7.32
N GLY A 127 0.05 15.49 8.11
CA GLY A 127 -1.29 15.13 7.66
C GLY A 127 -1.79 15.97 6.49
N ARG A 128 -1.58 17.29 6.52
CA ARG A 128 -1.95 18.20 5.41
C ARG A 128 -1.16 17.87 4.15
N LEU A 129 0.15 17.65 4.30
CA LEU A 129 1.04 17.34 3.19
C LEU A 129 0.66 16.01 2.51
N ILE A 130 0.40 14.97 3.31
CA ILE A 130 0.00 13.65 2.81
C ILE A 130 -1.36 13.71 2.12
N ASN A 131 -2.32 14.46 2.70
CA ASN A 131 -3.61 14.66 2.06
C ASN A 131 -3.46 15.35 0.70
N SER A 132 -2.60 16.36 0.59
CA SER A 132 -2.29 17.00 -0.69
C SER A 132 -1.69 16.05 -1.72
N TYR A 133 -0.80 15.13 -1.32
CA TYR A 133 -0.29 14.11 -2.24
C TYR A 133 -1.39 13.17 -2.73
N ILE A 134 -2.24 12.69 -1.83
CA ILE A 134 -3.34 11.79 -2.18
C ILE A 134 -4.32 12.49 -3.12
N MET A 135 -4.67 13.76 -2.84
CA MET A 135 -5.53 14.56 -3.72
C MET A 135 -4.91 14.75 -5.11
N LEU A 136 -3.62 15.09 -5.19
CA LEU A 136 -2.93 15.27 -6.46
C LEU A 136 -2.88 13.96 -7.27
N LEU A 137 -2.50 12.85 -6.63
CA LEU A 137 -2.49 11.53 -7.25
C LEU A 137 -3.89 11.13 -7.74
N SER A 138 -4.91 11.35 -6.91
CA SER A 138 -6.31 11.02 -7.26
C SER A 138 -6.81 11.84 -8.43
N CYS A 139 -6.43 13.12 -8.50
CA CYS A 139 -6.77 13.99 -9.63
C CYS A 139 -6.18 13.45 -10.94
N VAL A 140 -4.88 13.12 -10.94
CA VAL A 140 -4.20 12.57 -12.12
C VAL A 140 -4.76 11.19 -12.49
N ALA A 141 -4.97 10.31 -11.50
CA ALA A 141 -5.53 8.99 -11.75
C ALA A 141 -6.94 9.05 -12.37
N LYS A 142 -7.77 10.02 -11.95
CA LYS A 142 -9.09 10.24 -12.54
C LYS A 142 -9.01 10.59 -14.02
N MET A 143 -8.04 11.40 -14.42
CA MET A 143 -7.88 11.86 -15.82
C MET A 143 -7.54 10.71 -16.78
N SER A 144 -6.84 9.68 -16.29
CA SER A 144 -6.39 8.53 -17.07
C SER A 144 -7.25 7.27 -16.87
N ASN A 145 -8.41 7.39 -16.21
CA ASN A 145 -9.26 6.27 -15.77
C ASN A 145 -8.50 5.21 -14.96
N SER A 146 -7.48 5.64 -14.22
CA SER A 146 -6.70 4.83 -13.28
C SER A 146 -7.39 4.78 -11.91
N CYS A 147 -7.00 3.82 -11.08
CA CYS A 147 -7.45 3.73 -9.70
C CYS A 147 -6.27 3.66 -8.73
N ILE A 148 -6.53 4.10 -7.49
CA ILE A 148 -5.57 4.12 -6.39
C ILE A 148 -6.13 3.23 -5.29
N VAL A 149 -5.26 2.39 -4.73
CA VAL A 149 -5.52 1.56 -3.56
C VAL A 149 -4.55 1.96 -2.46
N LEU A 150 -5.05 2.63 -1.44
CA LEU A 150 -4.34 2.91 -0.20
C LEU A 150 -4.60 1.80 0.79
N SER A 151 -3.55 1.10 1.19
CA SER A 151 -3.63 0.16 2.31
C SER A 151 -3.23 0.87 3.61
N SER A 152 -3.74 0.36 4.74
CA SER A 152 -3.30 0.83 6.05
C SER A 152 -3.42 -0.26 7.11
N ILE A 153 -2.56 -0.19 8.12
CA ILE A 153 -2.71 -0.95 9.35
C ILE A 153 -3.42 -0.09 10.39
N THR A 154 -4.58 -0.53 10.83
CA THR A 154 -5.40 0.13 11.83
C THR A 154 -5.59 -0.74 13.06
N ARG A 155 -5.68 -0.12 14.22
CA ARG A 155 -6.07 -0.79 15.47
C ARG A 155 -7.32 -0.13 16.02
N LYS A 156 -8.22 -0.95 16.57
CA LYS A 156 -9.35 -0.45 17.34
C LYS A 156 -8.82 0.00 18.70
N LYS A 157 -8.92 1.28 19.01
CA LYS A 157 -8.75 1.79 20.37
C LYS A 157 -10.08 1.62 21.11
N ASN A 158 -10.02 1.22 22.37
CA ASN A 158 -11.20 0.86 23.17
C ASN A 158 -12.27 1.98 23.17
N ASP A 159 -11.84 3.26 23.12
CA ASP A 159 -12.74 4.41 23.27
C ASP A 159 -12.70 5.43 22.10
N GLU A 160 -11.80 5.27 21.11
CA GLU A 160 -11.60 6.25 20.02
C GLU A 160 -11.90 5.69 18.62
N GLY A 161 -12.42 4.46 18.53
CA GLY A 161 -12.67 3.80 17.25
C GLY A 161 -11.39 3.31 16.55
N TRP A 162 -11.41 3.21 15.22
CA TRP A 162 -10.26 2.73 14.44
C TRP A 162 -9.27 3.85 14.19
N ALA A 163 -8.03 3.67 14.65
CA ALA A 163 -6.94 4.60 14.42
C ALA A 163 -5.84 3.95 13.57
N LEU A 164 -5.13 4.75 12.77
CA LEU A 164 -3.90 4.30 12.11
C LEU A 164 -2.90 3.85 13.18
N SER A 165 -2.45 2.60 13.09
CA SER A 165 -1.45 2.09 14.01
C SER A 165 -0.08 2.67 13.66
N ILE A 166 0.64 3.20 14.64
CA ILE A 166 2.04 3.57 14.43
C ILE A 166 2.80 2.25 14.24
N THR A 167 3.22 1.95 13.01
CA THR A 167 4.06 0.79 12.73
C THR A 167 5.46 1.09 13.25
N GLY A 168 5.76 0.57 14.44
CA GLY A 168 7.11 0.28 14.95
C GLY A 168 8.15 1.41 14.94
N ARG A 169 8.16 2.23 16.01
CA ARG A 169 9.38 2.91 16.48
C ARG A 169 9.93 2.39 17.81
N HIS A 170 9.34 1.35 18.39
CA HIS A 170 9.94 0.68 19.54
C HIS A 170 10.56 -0.63 19.10
N VAL A 171 11.64 -0.54 18.31
CA VAL A 171 12.63 -1.62 18.26
C VAL A 171 13.78 -1.14 19.14
N ILE A 172 13.69 -1.56 20.42
CA ILE A 172 14.68 -1.43 21.49
C ILE A 172 14.80 -0.01 22.08
N GLU A 173 14.01 0.28 23.13
CA GLU A 173 14.52 1.15 24.19
C GLU A 173 15.55 0.33 24.97
N SER A 174 16.83 0.61 24.75
CA SER A 174 17.85 0.13 25.68
C SER A 174 17.69 0.95 26.95
N ASN A 175 17.14 0.35 28.00
CA ASN A 175 17.23 0.91 29.35
C ASN A 175 18.72 1.15 29.65
N LYS A 176 19.11 2.42 29.72
CA LYS A 176 20.33 2.85 30.42
C LYS A 176 19.96 3.23 31.84
#